data_AF-A0A0C9T125-F1
#
_entry.id   AF-A0A0C9T125-F1
#
_cell.length_a   1.000
_cell.length_b   1.000
_cell.length_c   1.000
_cell.angle_alpha   90.00
_cell.angle_beta   90.00
_cell.angle_gamma   90.00
#
_symmetry.space_group_name_H-M   'P 1'
#
loop_
_entity.id
_entity.type
_entity.pdbx_description
1 polymer ?
#
loop_
_entity_poly.entity_id
_entity_poly.type
_entity_poly.pdbx_seq_one_letter_code
_entity_poly.pdbx_strand_id
1 'polypeptide(L)'
;DMIKCLSHFLDFCYLVGRSVHTVTTRDAIDDALKRFHEHRTPFERVRPSGFSLPRQHSLIHYRLLIVQFGAPNGLCSSITESKHIKAVKKPWRRSSRFKALGQMLLSNQRLDKLAASGKK
;
A
#
# COMPACT_ATOMS: atom_id res chain seq x y z
N ASP A 1 12.91 -23.44 -3.75
CA ASP A 1 12.86 -22.04 -4.23
C ASP A 1 11.58 -21.31 -3.87
N MET A 2 10.39 -21.85 -4.15
CA MET A 2 9.13 -21.17 -3.82
C MET A 2 8.97 -20.85 -2.32
N ILE A 3 9.28 -21.82 -1.43
CA ILE A 3 9.25 -21.61 0.03
C ILE A 3 10.27 -20.55 0.46
N LYS A 4 11.48 -20.55 -0.13
CA LYS A 4 12.51 -19.54 0.15
C LYS A 4 12.02 -18.14 -0.25
N CYS A 5 11.42 -18.01 -1.43
CA CYS A 5 10.83 -16.76 -1.90
C CYS A 5 9.78 -16.22 -0.93
N LEU A 6 8.83 -17.06 -0.51
CA LEU A 6 7.81 -16.68 0.47
C LEU A 6 8.43 -16.32 1.83
N SER A 7 9.43 -17.06 2.28
CA SER A 7 10.17 -16.77 3.51
C SER A 7 10.81 -15.38 3.45
N HIS A 8 11.58 -15.09 2.40
CA HIS A 8 12.25 -13.79 2.25
C HIS A 8 11.26 -12.63 2.09
N PHE A 9 10.12 -12.87 1.45
CA PHE A 9 9.04 -11.88 1.38
C PHE A 9 8.45 -11.60 2.77
N LEU A 10 8.23 -12.64 3.58
CA LEU A 10 7.74 -12.49 4.95
C LEU A 10 8.78 -11.78 5.82
N ASP A 11 10.07 -12.15 5.71
CA ASP A 11 11.17 -11.50 6.41
C ASP A 11 11.18 -9.99 6.11
N PHE A 12 11.08 -9.62 4.82
CA PHE A 12 10.93 -8.23 4.40
C PHE A 12 9.73 -7.55 5.08
N CYS A 13 8.54 -8.18 5.03
CA CYS A 13 7.33 -7.63 5.64
C CYS A 13 7.50 -7.40 7.15
N TYR A 14 8.09 -8.35 7.86
CA TYR A 14 8.34 -8.25 9.30
C TYR A 14 9.37 -7.17 9.64
N LEU A 15 10.43 -7.03 8.84
CA LEU A 15 11.45 -6.01 9.04
C LEU A 15 10.92 -4.59 8.82
N VAL A 16 10.16 -4.39 7.73
CA VAL A 16 9.52 -3.11 7.41
C VAL A 16 8.43 -2.74 8.42
N GLY A 17 7.75 -3.73 8.99
CA GLY A 17 6.71 -3.53 10.00
C GLY A 17 7.22 -3.22 11.41
N ARG A 18 8.53 -3.18 11.65
CA ARG A 18 9.09 -2.88 12.98
C ARG A 18 8.80 -1.43 13.38
N SER A 19 8.59 -1.21 14.67
CA SER A 19 8.34 0.13 15.20
C SER A 19 9.59 1.02 15.22
N VAL A 20 10.77 0.41 15.21
CA VAL A 20 12.08 1.09 15.26
C VAL A 20 12.97 0.49 14.19
N HIS A 21 13.65 1.36 13.42
CA HIS A 21 14.60 0.95 12.39
C HIS A 21 16.00 1.49 12.69
N THR A 22 16.93 0.57 12.93
CA THR A 22 18.37 0.86 13.01
C THR A 22 19.01 0.76 11.62
N VAL A 23 20.28 1.16 11.50
CA VAL A 23 21.10 0.91 10.29
C VAL A 23 21.07 -0.58 9.94
N THR A 24 21.32 -1.45 10.93
CA THR A 24 21.29 -2.91 10.74
C THR A 24 19.93 -3.44 10.27
N THR A 25 18.82 -2.87 10.74
CA THR A 25 17.48 -3.25 10.28
C THR A 25 17.25 -2.81 8.83
N ARG A 26 17.76 -1.64 8.44
CA ARG A 26 17.64 -1.13 7.06
C ARG A 26 18.45 -1.98 6.07
N ASP A 27 19.66 -2.38 6.46
CA ASP A 27 20.49 -3.27 5.64
C ASP A 27 19.84 -4.66 5.50
N ALA A 28 19.21 -5.16 6.57
CA ALA A 28 18.43 -6.40 6.52
C ALA A 28 17.21 -6.31 5.61
N ILE A 29 16.55 -5.14 5.52
CA ILE A 29 15.43 -4.91 4.58
C ILE A 29 15.90 -5.06 3.13
N ASP A 30 17.05 -4.46 2.80
CA ASP A 30 17.63 -4.55 1.45
C ASP A 30 18.05 -5.99 1.11
N ASP A 31 18.69 -6.69 2.06
CA ASP A 31 19.09 -8.09 1.88
C ASP A 31 17.86 -9.01 1.70
N ALA A 32 16.82 -8.86 2.53
CA ALA A 32 15.58 -9.62 2.39
C ALA A 32 14.91 -9.36 1.03
N LEU A 33 14.86 -8.11 0.58
CA LEU A 33 14.30 -7.75 -0.72
C LEU A 33 15.12 -8.34 -1.89
N LYS A 34 16.45 -8.31 -1.78
CA LYS A 34 17.36 -8.90 -2.77
C LYS A 34 17.13 -10.40 -2.88
N ARG A 35 17.13 -11.13 -1.75
CA ARG A 35 16.89 -12.58 -1.72
C ARG A 35 15.49 -12.95 -2.23
N PHE A 36 14.48 -12.12 -1.93
CA PHE A 36 13.15 -12.28 -2.53
C PHE A 36 13.21 -12.18 -4.06
N HIS A 37 13.90 -11.18 -4.60
CA HIS A 37 14.05 -11.03 -6.06
C HIS A 37 14.85 -12.15 -6.71
N GLU A 38 15.86 -12.69 -6.04
CA GLU A 38 16.64 -13.85 -6.52
C GLU A 38 15.81 -15.13 -6.56
N HIS A 39 14.98 -15.36 -5.54
CA HIS A 39 14.20 -16.60 -5.41
C HIS A 39 12.81 -16.56 -6.05
N ARG A 40 12.41 -15.47 -6.72
CA ARG A 40 11.08 -15.35 -7.36
C ARG A 40 10.93 -16.09 -8.69
N THR A 41 12.02 -16.63 -9.24
CA THR A 41 12.05 -17.37 -10.52
C THR A 41 11.03 -18.52 -10.64
N PRO A 42 10.60 -19.23 -9.57
CA PRO A 42 9.55 -20.24 -9.69
C PRO A 42 8.20 -19.69 -10.14
N PHE A 43 7.90 -18.42 -9.86
CA PHE A 43 6.65 -17.79 -10.30
C PHE A 43 6.59 -17.60 -11.83
N GLU A 44 7.75 -17.47 -12.49
CA GLU A 44 7.85 -17.38 -13.96
C GLU A 44 7.43 -18.70 -14.61
N ARG A 45 7.79 -19.84 -14.00
CA ARG A 45 7.41 -21.17 -14.49
C ARG A 45 5.90 -21.40 -14.39
N VAL A 46 5.26 -20.88 -13.34
CA VAL A 46 3.81 -21.03 -13.11
C VAL A 46 3.01 -20.05 -13.97
N ARG A 47 3.59 -18.90 -14.34
CA ARG A 47 2.95 -17.89 -15.19
C ARG A 47 3.90 -17.40 -16.30
N PRO A 48 4.00 -18.16 -17.41
CA PRO A 48 4.95 -17.89 -18.51
C PRO A 48 4.72 -16.56 -19.23
N SER A 49 3.48 -16.05 -19.23
CA SER A 49 3.12 -14.74 -19.78
C SER A 49 3.56 -13.56 -18.89
N GLY A 50 4.31 -13.84 -17.83
CA GLY A 50 4.77 -12.88 -16.83
C GLY A 50 3.86 -12.85 -15.61
N PHE A 51 4.47 -12.65 -14.44
CA PHE A 51 3.75 -12.43 -13.18
C PHE A 51 3.93 -10.97 -12.74
N SER A 52 2.90 -10.16 -12.99
CA SER A 52 2.79 -8.81 -12.44
C SER A 52 2.18 -8.90 -11.05
N LEU A 53 2.99 -9.29 -10.05
CA LEU A 53 2.50 -9.32 -8.68
C LEU A 53 2.11 -7.88 -8.25
N PRO A 54 0.85 -7.63 -7.89
CA PRO A 54 0.42 -6.30 -7.52
C PRO A 54 1.28 -5.75 -6.39
N ARG A 55 1.71 -4.49 -6.53
CA ARG A 55 2.48 -3.73 -5.53
C ARG A 55 3.94 -4.14 -5.31
N GLN A 56 4.54 -5.03 -6.10
CA GLN A 56 6.00 -5.30 -5.99
C GLN A 56 6.86 -4.04 -6.18
N HIS A 57 6.44 -3.12 -7.04
CA HIS A 57 7.14 -1.85 -7.23
C HIS A 57 7.18 -1.00 -5.97
N SER A 58 6.24 -1.14 -5.03
CA SER A 58 6.32 -0.41 -3.76
C SER A 58 7.46 -0.91 -2.85
N LEU A 59 7.87 -2.18 -3.01
CA LEU A 59 8.86 -2.81 -2.12
C LEU A 59 10.21 -2.08 -2.14
N ILE A 60 10.67 -1.66 -3.32
CA ILE A 60 11.94 -0.93 -3.50
C ILE A 60 11.93 0.45 -2.84
N HIS A 61 10.76 1.02 -2.56
CA HIS A 61 10.65 2.36 -1.98
C HIS A 61 10.65 2.36 -0.46
N TYR A 62 10.39 1.23 0.19
CA TYR A 62 10.22 1.20 1.66
C TYR A 62 11.45 1.67 2.42
N ARG A 63 12.66 1.30 1.99
CA ARG A 63 13.87 1.78 2.65
C ARG A 63 13.97 3.31 2.61
N LEU A 64 13.78 3.90 1.43
CA LEU A 64 13.81 5.35 1.26
C LEU A 64 12.74 6.03 2.13
N LEU A 65 11.52 5.50 2.11
CA LEU A 65 10.41 6.02 2.89
C LEU A 65 10.65 5.91 4.40
N ILE A 66 11.25 4.81 4.88
CA ILE A 66 11.63 4.64 6.30
C ILE A 66 12.68 5.67 6.72
N VAL A 67 13.63 6.00 5.83
CA VAL A 67 14.63 7.03 6.11
C VAL A 67 13.99 8.42 6.17
N GLN A 68 13.06 8.72 5.27
CA GLN A 68 12.44 10.04 5.15
C GLN A 68 11.33 10.29 6.18
N PHE A 69 10.54 9.27 6.50
CA PHE A 69 9.28 9.42 7.25
C PHE A 69 9.22 8.57 8.53
N GLY A 70 10.25 7.73 8.78
CA GLY A 70 10.28 6.82 9.92
C GLY A 70 9.48 5.54 9.69
N ALA A 71 9.30 4.77 10.77
CA ALA A 71 8.54 3.52 10.72
C ALA A 71 7.09 3.77 10.30
N PRO A 72 6.47 2.88 9.49
CA PRO A 72 5.07 3.01 9.07
C PRO A 72 4.07 2.67 10.20
N ASN A 73 4.39 3.07 11.43
CA ASN A 73 3.55 2.87 12.60
C ASN A 73 2.22 3.59 12.42
N GLY A 74 1.12 2.85 12.56
CA GLY A 74 -0.21 3.44 12.42
C GLY A 74 -0.53 3.98 11.03
N LEU A 75 0.24 3.61 9.99
CA LEU A 75 -0.06 3.89 8.58
C LEU A 75 -0.27 2.55 7.86
N CYS A 76 -1.53 2.12 7.78
CA CYS A 76 -1.91 0.98 6.96
C CYS A 76 -2.70 1.46 5.74
N SER A 77 -2.69 0.67 4.65
CA SER A 77 -3.56 0.92 3.51
C SER A 77 -5.03 0.99 3.92
N SER A 78 -5.43 0.39 5.04
CA SER A 78 -6.79 0.52 5.59
C SER A 78 -7.18 1.95 5.96
N ILE A 79 -6.24 2.80 6.37
CA ILE A 79 -6.51 4.18 6.78
C ILE A 79 -6.80 5.05 5.56
N THR A 80 -5.92 4.99 4.56
CA THR A 80 -6.13 5.72 3.30
C THR A 80 -7.32 5.13 2.54
N GLU A 81 -7.50 3.81 2.55
CA GLU A 81 -8.66 3.16 1.96
C GLU A 81 -9.97 3.53 2.67
N SER A 82 -9.98 3.68 4.00
CA SER A 82 -11.15 4.14 4.75
C SER A 82 -11.60 5.54 4.30
N LYS A 83 -10.64 6.46 4.11
CA LYS A 83 -10.93 7.79 3.56
C LYS A 83 -11.33 7.73 2.09
N HIS A 84 -10.66 6.91 1.28
CA HIS A 84 -10.98 6.67 -0.14
C HIS A 84 -12.40 6.08 -0.33
N ILE A 85 -12.84 5.19 0.56
CA ILE A 85 -14.22 4.67 0.56
C ILE A 85 -15.21 5.83 0.72
N LYS A 86 -14.99 6.71 1.70
CA LYS A 86 -15.90 7.82 1.99
C LYS A 86 -15.87 8.90 0.92
N ALA A 87 -14.69 9.29 0.45
CA ALA A 87 -14.52 10.41 -0.49
C ALA A 87 -14.67 10.01 -1.97
N VAL A 88 -14.47 8.73 -2.32
CA VAL A 88 -14.46 8.27 -3.72
C VAL A 88 -15.47 7.17 -3.95
N LYS A 89 -15.36 6.01 -3.29
CA LYS A 89 -16.22 4.85 -3.61
C LYS A 89 -17.71 5.10 -3.33
N LYS A 90 -18.04 5.74 -2.19
CA LYS A 90 -19.42 6.06 -1.84
C LYS A 90 -20.03 7.12 -2.79
N PRO A 91 -19.38 8.28 -3.05
CA PRO A 91 -19.88 9.25 -4.03
C PRO A 91 -19.99 8.68 -5.44
N TRP A 92 -19.01 7.88 -5.88
CA TRP A 92 -19.07 7.20 -7.18
C TRP A 92 -20.33 6.34 -7.32
N ARG A 93 -20.63 5.51 -6.31
CA ARG A 93 -21.84 4.65 -6.29
C ARG A 93 -23.14 5.45 -6.29
N ARG A 94 -23.16 6.67 -5.75
CA ARG A 94 -24.33 7.57 -5.71
C ARG A 94 -24.47 8.45 -6.95
N SER A 95 -23.40 8.64 -7.71
CA SER A 95 -23.40 9.46 -8.92
C SER A 95 -24.14 8.77 -10.08
N SER A 96 -24.58 9.56 -11.06
CA SER A 96 -25.16 9.01 -12.29
C SER A 96 -24.11 8.36 -13.21
N ARG A 97 -22.82 8.36 -12.83
CA ARG A 97 -21.65 7.94 -13.63
C ARG A 97 -21.36 8.76 -14.89
N PHE A 98 -22.27 9.63 -15.32
CA PHE A 98 -22.03 10.61 -16.39
C PHE A 98 -21.43 11.90 -15.83
N LYS A 99 -20.23 12.30 -16.28
CA LYS A 99 -19.47 13.44 -15.72
C LYS A 99 -19.37 13.37 -14.18
N ALA A 100 -19.11 12.18 -13.66
CA ALA A 100 -19.23 11.84 -12.24
C ALA A 100 -18.30 12.65 -11.32
N LEU A 101 -17.11 13.06 -11.78
CA LEU A 101 -16.14 13.76 -10.96
C LEU A 101 -16.72 15.03 -10.33
N GLY A 102 -17.42 15.87 -11.10
CA GLY A 102 -18.06 17.08 -10.58
C GLY A 102 -19.13 16.77 -9.53
N GLN A 103 -19.93 15.72 -9.75
CA GLN A 103 -20.95 15.28 -8.80
C GLN A 103 -20.33 14.77 -7.49
N MET A 104 -19.21 14.03 -7.59
CA MET A 104 -18.49 13.50 -6.44
C MET A 104 -17.88 14.62 -5.61
N LEU A 105 -17.25 15.61 -6.25
CA LEU A 105 -16.67 16.78 -5.59
C LEU A 105 -17.74 17.60 -4.86
N LEU A 106 -18.87 17.89 -5.51
CA LEU A 106 -20.00 18.59 -4.88
C LEU A 106 -20.57 17.80 -3.70
N SER A 107 -20.65 16.48 -3.81
CA SER A 107 -21.12 15.61 -2.73
C SER A 107 -20.19 15.65 -1.52
N ASN A 108 -18.88 15.56 -1.74
CA ASN A 108 -17.89 15.67 -0.66
C ASN A 108 -17.98 17.05 0.01
N GLN A 109 -18.03 18.13 -0.78
CA GLN A 109 -18.17 19.49 -0.25
C GLN A 109 -19.41 19.66 0.63
N ARG A 110 -20.55 19.08 0.23
CA ARG A 110 -21.78 19.12 1.03
C ARG A 110 -21.63 18.35 2.34
N LEU A 111 -21.04 17.15 2.30
CA LEU A 111 -20.80 16.34 3.49
C LEU A 111 -19.84 17.03 4.47
N ASP A 112 -18.80 17.69 3.95
CA ASP A 112 -17.83 18.43 4.77
C ASP A 112 -18.50 19.64 5.46
N LYS A 113 -19.36 20.38 4.75
CA LYS A 113 -20.15 21.48 5.32
C LYS A 113 -21.12 21.00 6.40
N LEU A 114 -21.80 19.87 6.18
CA LEU A 114 -22.70 19.28 7.18
C LEU A 114 -21.94 18.87 8.44
N ALA A 115 -20.80 18.19 8.27
CA ALA A 115 -19.95 17.80 9.38
C ALA A 115 -19.43 19.01 10.18
N ALA A 116 -19.03 20.10 9.51
CA ALA A 116 -18.59 21.34 10.15
C ALA A 116 -19.71 22.04 10.94
N SER A 117 -20.97 21.91 10.50
CA SER A 117 -22.13 22.48 11.17
C SER A 117 -22.63 21.67 12.39
N GLY A 118 -21.96 20.58 12.76
CA GLY A 118 -22.35 19.72 13.88
C GLY A 118 -23.59 18.84 13.64
N LYS A 119 -24.21 18.93 12.45
CA LYS A 119 -25.30 18.07 12.02
C LYS A 119 -24.72 16.78 11.44
N LYS A 120 -24.61 15.73 12.28
CA LYS A 120 -24.28 14.37 11.85
C LYS A 120 -25.54 13.55 11.64
#